data_AF-A0A7V2NMI4-F1
#
_entry.id   AF-A0A7V2NMI4-F1
#
_cell.length_a   1.000
_cell.length_b   1.000
_cell.length_c   1.000
_cell.angle_alpha   90.00
_cell.angle_beta   90.00
_cell.angle_gamma   90.00
#
_symmetry.space_group_name_H-M   'P 1'
#
loop_
_entity.id
_entity.type
_entity.pdbx_description
1 polymer ?
#
loop_
_entity_poly.entity_id
_entity_poly.type
_entity_poly.pdbx_seq_one_letter_code
_entity_poly.pdbx_strand_id
1 'polypeptide(L)'
;FTGDRSYEDISRAHQAKLSILMCHRSINYTNKMMEQKWGVPWLKVNYIGIDGTIKALRHIAKFFDDEEINKQTEKVIKNGLAMVKPHLEYYRQRLSGKKVIIFAGASRSDHYLNLFETLGMEVVVAGYQFAHRDDYEGRKILPEIKQRTSSAVIDDLTFERQADARGLDEKKIAELRREIPLMDYKGMMIHVKDGHVIVDDFNHYETERLIETFQPDLFCSGIKDKYVAEKMGVPSRQIHSYDYSGPYAGFEGFINFAGDLDMAINSPTWKFAVPPWKQEQ
;
A
#
# COMPACT_ATOMS: atom_id res chain seq x y z
N PHE A 1 -5.36 -5.96 -12.77
CA PHE A 1 -4.76 -7.15 -13.40
C PHE A 1 -4.63 -8.26 -12.37
N THR A 2 -5.15 -9.41 -12.76
CA THR A 2 -5.19 -10.72 -12.09
C THR A 2 -5.77 -10.83 -10.67
N GLY A 3 -6.77 -10.03 -10.31
CA GLY A 3 -7.69 -10.35 -9.22
C GLY A 3 -9.10 -10.49 -9.78
N ASP A 4 -9.68 -11.70 -9.69
CA ASP A 4 -11.01 -12.05 -10.20
C ASP A 4 -11.25 -11.61 -11.67
N ARG A 5 -10.44 -12.14 -12.60
CA ARG A 5 -10.53 -11.81 -14.03
C ARG A 5 -10.45 -13.03 -14.92
N SER A 6 -11.18 -12.99 -16.03
CA SER A 6 -11.09 -13.96 -17.10
C SER A 6 -9.93 -13.65 -18.06
N TYR A 7 -9.57 -14.64 -18.88
CA TYR A 7 -8.65 -14.45 -19.99
C TYR A 7 -9.13 -13.35 -20.96
N GLU A 8 -10.43 -13.29 -21.22
CA GLU A 8 -11.04 -12.31 -22.13
C GLU A 8 -10.95 -10.87 -21.60
N ASP A 9 -11.11 -10.68 -20.29
CA ASP A 9 -10.92 -9.36 -19.67
C ASP A 9 -9.49 -8.87 -19.87
N ILE A 10 -8.51 -9.76 -19.72
CA ILE A 10 -7.09 -9.42 -19.83
C ILE A 10 -6.72 -9.15 -21.29
N SER A 11 -7.21 -9.96 -22.24
CA SER A 11 -6.92 -9.78 -23.67
C SER A 11 -7.43 -8.44 -24.21
N ARG A 12 -8.50 -7.89 -23.62
CA ARG A 12 -9.09 -6.59 -23.97
C ARG A 12 -8.59 -5.41 -23.14
N ALA A 13 -7.69 -5.62 -22.17
CA ALA A 13 -7.30 -4.56 -21.24
C ALA A 13 -6.64 -3.34 -21.91
N HIS A 14 -6.05 -3.51 -23.10
CA HIS A 14 -5.52 -2.44 -23.94
C HIS A 14 -6.56 -1.43 -24.44
N GLN A 15 -7.86 -1.77 -24.36
CA GLN A 15 -8.96 -0.91 -24.78
C GLN A 15 -9.34 0.13 -23.70
N ALA A 16 -8.80 0.01 -22.49
CA ALA A 16 -9.06 0.96 -21.42
C ALA A 16 -8.50 2.36 -21.74
N LYS A 17 -9.16 3.40 -21.21
CA LYS A 17 -8.69 4.80 -21.32
C LYS A 17 -7.66 5.19 -20.27
N LEU A 18 -7.65 4.49 -19.14
CA LEU A 18 -6.74 4.71 -18.02
C LEU A 18 -6.48 3.37 -17.33
N SER A 19 -5.21 3.09 -17.04
CA SER A 19 -4.82 1.97 -16.19
C SER A 19 -4.65 2.43 -14.73
N ILE A 20 -5.22 1.68 -13.79
CA ILE A 20 -5.16 2.01 -12.37
C ILE A 20 -4.11 1.13 -11.68
N LEU A 21 -3.04 1.76 -11.22
CA LEU A 21 -1.87 1.09 -10.65
C LEU A 21 -1.91 1.09 -9.12
N MET A 22 -2.32 -0.04 -8.54
CA MET A 22 -2.25 -0.27 -7.09
C MET A 22 -0.82 -0.64 -6.65
N CYS A 23 -0.40 -1.88 -6.93
CA CYS A 23 0.93 -2.39 -6.61
C CYS A 23 1.92 -1.97 -7.70
N HIS A 24 2.82 -1.04 -7.40
CA HIS A 24 3.77 -0.54 -8.39
C HIS A 24 4.77 -1.61 -8.82
N ARG A 25 5.49 -2.24 -7.87
CA ARG A 25 6.56 -3.20 -8.17
C ARG A 25 6.15 -4.34 -9.10
N SER A 26 4.94 -4.89 -8.96
CA SER A 26 4.54 -6.10 -9.68
C SER A 26 4.02 -5.84 -11.10
N ILE A 27 3.48 -4.66 -11.39
CA ILE A 27 2.76 -4.42 -12.65
C ILE A 27 3.11 -3.10 -13.35
N ASN A 28 4.11 -2.34 -12.84
CA ASN A 28 4.59 -1.14 -13.53
C ASN A 28 5.10 -1.46 -14.95
N TYR A 29 5.68 -2.65 -15.17
CA TYR A 29 6.17 -3.08 -16.47
C TYR A 29 5.04 -3.20 -17.48
N THR A 30 3.93 -3.86 -17.12
CA THR A 30 2.75 -3.98 -17.99
C THR A 30 2.15 -2.63 -18.31
N ASN A 31 2.12 -1.71 -17.35
CA ASN A 31 1.68 -0.35 -17.62
C ASN A 31 2.60 0.41 -18.57
N LYS A 32 3.93 0.27 -18.44
CA LYS A 32 4.89 0.82 -19.40
C LYS A 32 4.69 0.22 -20.80
N MET A 33 4.44 -1.09 -20.90
CA MET A 33 4.16 -1.75 -22.16
C MET A 33 2.85 -1.25 -22.80
N MET A 34 1.78 -1.07 -22.00
CA MET A 34 0.51 -0.53 -22.47
C MET A 34 0.63 0.95 -22.89
N GLU A 35 1.41 1.74 -22.16
CA GLU A 35 1.75 3.12 -22.49
C GLU A 35 2.47 3.19 -23.84
N GLN A 36 3.55 2.40 -24.01
CA GLN A 36 4.33 2.38 -25.25
C GLN A 36 3.52 1.89 -26.46
N LYS A 37 2.87 0.73 -26.32
CA LYS A 37 2.20 0.05 -27.44
C LYS A 37 0.85 0.68 -27.80
N TRP A 38 0.08 1.09 -26.80
CA TRP A 38 -1.33 1.50 -26.97
C TRP A 38 -1.62 2.93 -26.50
N GLY A 39 -0.70 3.57 -25.80
CA GLY A 39 -0.89 4.91 -25.23
C GLY A 39 -1.81 4.99 -24.05
N VAL A 40 -2.09 3.87 -23.40
CA VAL A 40 -2.95 3.88 -22.23
C VAL A 40 -2.14 4.47 -21.09
N PRO A 41 -2.48 5.67 -20.59
CA PRO A 41 -1.79 6.24 -19.44
C PRO A 41 -2.14 5.42 -18.20
N TRP A 42 -1.35 5.59 -17.14
CA TRP A 42 -1.61 4.94 -15.86
C TRP A 42 -1.54 5.92 -14.71
N LEU A 43 -2.32 5.64 -13.66
CA LEU A 43 -2.38 6.45 -12.45
C LEU A 43 -2.05 5.58 -11.25
N LYS A 44 -1.04 5.99 -10.46
CA LYS A 44 -0.76 5.36 -9.16
C LYS A 44 -1.87 5.71 -8.19
N VAL A 45 -2.49 4.70 -7.60
CA VAL A 45 -3.53 4.86 -6.59
C VAL A 45 -3.20 4.04 -5.34
N ASN A 46 -3.95 4.32 -4.28
CA ASN A 46 -3.97 3.51 -3.07
C ASN A 46 -5.43 3.40 -2.58
N TYR A 47 -6.05 2.24 -2.71
CA TYR A 47 -7.37 1.96 -2.13
C TYR A 47 -7.30 1.42 -0.70
N ILE A 48 -6.13 1.38 -0.08
CA ILE A 48 -6.00 1.07 1.35
C ILE A 48 -6.14 2.38 2.14
N GLY A 49 -7.10 2.38 3.06
CA GLY A 49 -7.44 3.52 3.90
C GLY A 49 -8.32 4.58 3.26
N ILE A 50 -8.80 5.49 4.11
CA ILE A 50 -9.82 6.51 3.79
C ILE A 50 -9.24 7.53 2.81
N ASP A 51 -8.15 8.19 3.18
CA ASP A 51 -7.56 9.28 2.40
C ASP A 51 -7.02 8.80 1.06
N GLY A 52 -6.42 7.60 1.04
CA GLY A 52 -5.95 6.96 -0.19
C GLY A 52 -7.12 6.75 -1.16
N THR A 53 -8.21 6.16 -0.67
CA THR A 53 -9.41 5.89 -1.46
C THR A 53 -10.02 7.18 -2.01
N ILE A 54 -10.16 8.22 -1.18
CA ILE A 54 -10.70 9.53 -1.60
C ILE A 54 -9.83 10.16 -2.69
N LYS A 55 -8.51 10.21 -2.49
CA LYS A 55 -7.57 10.76 -3.48
C LYS A 55 -7.62 9.98 -4.79
N ALA A 56 -7.66 8.65 -4.73
CA ALA A 56 -7.77 7.80 -5.89
C ALA A 56 -9.05 8.10 -6.70
N LEU A 57 -10.21 8.14 -6.03
CA LEU A 57 -11.49 8.43 -6.68
C LEU A 57 -11.49 9.82 -7.33
N ARG A 58 -11.02 10.84 -6.62
CA ARG A 58 -10.94 12.21 -7.15
C ARG A 58 -9.98 12.35 -8.33
N HIS A 59 -8.81 11.73 -8.27
CA HIS A 59 -7.86 11.75 -9.40
C HIS A 59 -8.43 11.03 -10.63
N ILE A 60 -9.14 9.92 -10.44
CA ILE A 60 -9.82 9.20 -11.53
C ILE A 60 -10.92 10.07 -12.13
N ALA A 61 -11.79 10.67 -11.29
CA ALA A 61 -12.84 11.56 -11.77
C ALA A 61 -12.27 12.75 -12.55
N LYS A 62 -11.18 13.33 -12.03
CA LYS A 62 -10.47 14.43 -12.69
C LYS A 62 -9.84 14.04 -14.02
N PHE A 63 -9.37 12.80 -14.17
CA PHE A 63 -8.85 12.31 -15.45
C PHE A 63 -9.94 12.31 -16.55
N PHE A 64 -11.17 11.91 -16.20
CA PHE A 64 -12.29 11.90 -17.15
C PHE A 64 -12.93 13.27 -17.34
N ASP A 65 -12.85 14.15 -16.34
CA ASP A 65 -13.33 15.53 -16.37
C ASP A 65 -14.81 15.65 -16.79
N ASP A 66 -15.63 14.72 -16.31
CA ASP A 66 -17.07 14.62 -16.63
C ASP A 66 -17.93 15.01 -15.42
N GLU A 67 -18.97 15.81 -15.65
CA GLU A 67 -19.81 16.37 -14.58
C GLU A 67 -20.52 15.29 -13.76
N GLU A 68 -21.07 14.27 -14.42
CA GLU A 68 -21.82 13.20 -13.74
C GLU A 68 -20.86 12.28 -12.98
N ILE A 69 -19.70 11.94 -13.56
CA ILE A 69 -18.65 11.17 -12.85
C ILE A 69 -18.18 11.92 -11.59
N ASN A 70 -17.94 13.22 -11.69
CA ASN A 70 -17.52 14.05 -10.55
C ASN A 70 -18.60 14.07 -9.45
N LYS A 71 -19.87 14.26 -9.82
CA LYS A 71 -21.00 14.26 -8.89
C LYS A 71 -21.18 12.91 -8.20
N GLN A 72 -21.11 11.80 -8.94
CA GLN A 72 -21.22 10.46 -8.35
C GLN A 72 -20.02 10.14 -7.46
N THR A 73 -18.82 10.59 -7.84
CA THR A 73 -17.60 10.42 -7.04
C THR A 73 -17.75 11.05 -5.65
N GLU A 74 -18.16 12.32 -5.58
CA GLU A 74 -18.36 12.98 -4.28
C GLU A 74 -19.53 12.37 -3.48
N LYS A 75 -20.57 11.87 -4.14
CA LYS A 75 -21.64 11.12 -3.48
C LYS A 75 -21.12 9.83 -2.82
N VAL A 76 -20.32 9.04 -3.53
CA VAL A 76 -19.70 7.81 -2.99
C VAL A 76 -18.76 8.14 -1.83
N ILE A 77 -17.93 9.18 -1.96
CA ILE A 77 -17.04 9.65 -0.89
C ILE A 77 -17.84 10.05 0.36
N LYS A 78 -18.91 10.84 0.20
CA LYS A 78 -19.77 11.26 1.31
C LYS A 78 -20.37 10.05 2.04
N ASN A 79 -20.87 9.07 1.31
CA ASN A 79 -21.46 7.86 1.89
C ASN A 79 -20.39 7.03 2.64
N GLY A 80 -19.22 6.84 2.03
CA GLY A 80 -18.10 6.12 2.64
C GLY A 80 -17.60 6.78 3.92
N LEU A 81 -17.48 8.10 3.94
CA LEU A 81 -17.10 8.87 5.13
C LEU A 81 -18.15 8.76 6.25
N ALA A 82 -19.44 8.85 5.91
CA ALA A 82 -20.51 8.71 6.89
C ALA A 82 -20.50 7.33 7.56
N MET A 83 -20.23 6.28 6.78
CA MET A 83 -20.10 4.91 7.28
C MET A 83 -18.89 4.74 8.20
N VAL A 84 -17.72 5.29 7.83
CA VAL A 84 -16.47 5.07 8.58
C VAL A 84 -16.36 5.92 9.85
N LYS A 85 -16.98 7.11 9.88
CA LYS A 85 -16.85 8.08 10.97
C LYS A 85 -17.01 7.49 12.40
N PRO A 86 -18.10 6.77 12.73
CA PRO A 86 -18.27 6.24 14.10
C PRO A 86 -17.17 5.24 14.49
N HIS A 87 -16.70 4.42 13.53
CA HIS A 87 -15.64 3.46 13.77
C HIS A 87 -14.27 4.12 13.90
N LEU A 88 -13.99 5.15 13.11
CA LEU A 88 -12.74 5.90 13.18
C LEU A 88 -12.56 6.53 14.57
N GLU A 89 -13.59 7.17 15.09
CA GLU A 89 -13.55 7.80 16.42
C GLU A 89 -13.33 6.75 17.52
N TYR A 90 -14.06 5.63 17.46
CA TYR A 90 -13.92 4.52 18.40
C TYR A 90 -12.50 3.93 18.41
N TYR A 91 -11.97 3.58 17.24
CA TYR A 91 -10.65 2.93 17.16
C TYR A 91 -9.49 3.90 17.42
N ARG A 92 -9.62 5.19 17.06
CA ARG A 92 -8.61 6.19 17.44
C ARG A 92 -8.43 6.28 18.96
N GLN A 93 -9.51 6.25 19.74
CA GLN A 93 -9.41 6.29 21.19
C GLN A 93 -8.63 5.11 21.79
N ARG A 94 -8.59 3.98 21.07
CA ARG A 94 -8.01 2.71 21.55
C ARG A 94 -6.63 2.43 20.98
N LEU A 95 -6.29 3.05 19.85
CA LEU A 95 -5.07 2.78 19.09
C LEU A 95 -4.12 3.99 19.00
N SER A 96 -4.57 5.21 19.32
CA SER A 96 -3.73 6.41 19.21
C SER A 96 -2.48 6.31 20.10
N GLY A 97 -1.34 6.72 19.56
CA GLY A 97 -0.03 6.67 20.22
C GLY A 97 0.68 5.31 20.17
N LYS A 98 0.05 4.28 19.58
CA LYS A 98 0.65 2.94 19.46
C LYS A 98 1.71 2.90 18.37
N LYS A 99 2.85 2.29 18.68
CA LYS A 99 3.99 2.12 17.76
C LYS A 99 3.85 0.86 16.92
N VAL A 100 4.15 0.97 15.64
CA VAL A 100 4.01 -0.09 14.65
C VAL A 100 5.32 -0.30 13.91
N ILE A 101 5.73 -1.56 13.77
CA ILE A 101 6.71 -1.97 12.76
C ILE A 101 5.94 -2.65 11.63
N ILE A 102 6.23 -2.27 10.38
CA ILE A 102 5.58 -2.86 9.19
C ILE A 102 6.59 -3.38 8.17
N PHE A 103 6.33 -4.58 7.68
CA PHE A 103 7.06 -5.23 6.61
C PHE A 103 6.17 -5.99 5.66
N ALA A 104 6.41 -5.82 4.38
CA ALA A 104 5.68 -6.53 3.35
C ALA A 104 6.60 -6.87 2.19
N GLY A 105 6.04 -7.46 1.15
CA GLY A 105 6.75 -7.78 -0.08
C GLY A 105 7.39 -6.56 -0.73
N ALA A 106 6.57 -5.69 -1.35
CA ALA A 106 7.09 -4.55 -2.11
C ALA A 106 6.09 -3.41 -2.36
N SER A 107 4.98 -3.35 -1.61
CA SER A 107 3.97 -2.30 -1.83
C SER A 107 3.10 -2.01 -0.61
N ARG A 108 2.77 -3.03 0.19
CA ARG A 108 1.83 -2.85 1.31
C ARG A 108 2.41 -2.03 2.45
N SER A 109 3.74 -2.05 2.67
CA SER A 109 4.36 -1.21 3.70
C SER A 109 4.05 0.26 3.48
N ASP A 110 4.21 0.79 2.26
CA ASP A 110 3.77 2.15 1.88
C ASP A 110 2.25 2.31 1.96
N HIS A 111 1.49 1.40 1.35
CA HIS A 111 0.04 1.55 1.26
C HIS A 111 -0.69 1.63 2.61
N TYR A 112 -0.11 1.05 3.67
CA TYR A 112 -0.71 1.03 4.99
C TYR A 112 -0.21 2.16 5.91
N LEU A 113 0.82 2.93 5.54
CA LEU A 113 1.33 4.02 6.39
C LEU A 113 0.23 5.02 6.76
N ASN A 114 -0.49 5.53 5.75
CA ASN A 114 -1.58 6.47 5.95
C ASN A 114 -2.71 5.91 6.82
N LEU A 115 -2.90 4.59 6.84
CA LEU A 115 -3.96 3.91 7.55
C LEU A 115 -3.65 3.89 9.05
N PHE A 116 -2.40 3.58 9.42
CA PHE A 116 -1.92 3.70 10.79
C PHE A 116 -1.98 5.15 11.28
N GLU A 117 -1.53 6.12 10.47
CA GLU A 117 -1.61 7.53 10.83
C GLU A 117 -3.05 8.01 11.00
N THR A 118 -3.97 7.52 10.16
CA THR A 118 -5.40 7.78 10.31
C THR A 118 -5.92 7.26 11.65
N LEU A 119 -5.40 6.15 12.17
CA LEU A 119 -5.76 5.64 13.50
C LEU A 119 -4.99 6.31 14.66
N GLY A 120 -4.11 7.28 14.36
CA GLY A 120 -3.26 7.93 15.36
C GLY A 120 -2.06 7.08 15.80
N MET A 121 -1.77 6.00 15.08
CA MET A 121 -0.63 5.12 15.34
C MET A 121 0.63 5.67 14.66
N GLU A 122 1.80 5.28 15.17
CA GLU A 122 3.10 5.72 14.68
C GLU A 122 3.85 4.53 14.07
N VAL A 123 4.14 4.60 12.77
CA VAL A 123 5.00 3.60 12.13
C VAL A 123 6.46 3.97 12.37
N VAL A 124 7.15 3.25 13.26
CA VAL A 124 8.54 3.57 13.65
C VAL A 124 9.58 2.89 12.76
N VAL A 125 9.22 1.76 12.16
CA VAL A 125 10.06 1.04 11.18
C VAL A 125 9.18 0.55 10.03
N ALA A 126 9.63 0.76 8.80
CA ALA A 126 9.00 0.24 7.60
C ALA A 126 10.01 -0.46 6.69
N GLY A 127 9.59 -1.45 5.92
CA GLY A 127 10.51 -2.11 4.99
C GLY A 127 9.85 -2.96 3.93
N TYR A 128 10.66 -3.41 2.97
CA TYR A 128 10.24 -4.32 1.92
C TYR A 128 11.19 -5.51 1.80
N GLN A 129 10.66 -6.65 1.36
CA GLN A 129 11.44 -7.85 1.07
C GLN A 129 12.18 -7.75 -0.27
N PHE A 130 11.53 -7.18 -1.29
CA PHE A 130 12.04 -7.25 -2.67
C PHE A 130 11.64 -6.04 -3.53
N ALA A 131 11.30 -4.92 -2.87
CA ALA A 131 11.09 -3.68 -3.60
C ALA A 131 12.38 -3.22 -4.25
N HIS A 132 12.28 -2.36 -5.26
CA HIS A 132 13.45 -1.71 -5.83
C HIS A 132 13.55 -0.28 -5.28
N ARG A 133 14.67 0.39 -5.54
CA ARG A 133 14.87 1.79 -5.13
C ARG A 133 13.76 2.74 -5.60
N ASP A 134 13.14 2.51 -6.77
CA ASP A 134 12.02 3.30 -7.26
C ASP A 134 10.74 3.18 -6.41
N ASP A 135 10.59 2.12 -5.62
CA ASP A 135 9.49 1.98 -4.66
C ASP A 135 9.78 2.66 -3.31
N TYR A 136 11.06 2.85 -2.99
CA TYR A 136 11.50 3.58 -1.81
C TYR A 136 11.57 5.09 -2.07
N GLU A 137 12.33 5.49 -3.09
CA GLU A 137 12.73 6.86 -3.38
C GLU A 137 11.90 7.51 -4.50
N GLY A 138 11.05 6.71 -5.15
CA GLY A 138 10.22 7.13 -6.27
C GLY A 138 10.87 6.94 -7.63
N ARG A 139 10.03 6.99 -8.67
CA ARG A 139 10.43 6.74 -10.07
C ARG A 139 11.46 7.72 -10.63
N LYS A 140 11.66 8.87 -9.97
CA LYS A 140 12.68 9.86 -10.34
C LYS A 140 14.09 9.26 -10.39
N ILE A 141 14.34 8.20 -9.61
CA ILE A 141 15.66 7.59 -9.51
C ILE A 141 15.92 6.55 -10.61
N LEU A 142 14.91 6.16 -11.40
CA LEU A 142 15.04 5.10 -12.43
C LEU A 142 16.30 5.25 -13.32
N PRO A 143 16.68 6.46 -13.79
CA PRO A 143 17.91 6.64 -14.58
C PRO A 143 19.21 6.30 -13.84
N GLU A 144 19.19 6.31 -12.50
CA GLU A 144 20.34 6.05 -11.63
C GLU A 144 20.42 4.59 -11.16
N ILE A 145 19.41 3.75 -11.47
CA ILE A 145 19.44 2.34 -11.10
C ILE A 145 20.49 1.62 -11.95
N LYS A 146 21.52 1.12 -11.27
CA LYS A 146 22.54 0.28 -11.91
C LYS A 146 22.01 -1.14 -12.08
N GLN A 147 22.05 -1.66 -13.30
CA GLN A 147 21.81 -3.08 -13.55
C GLN A 147 22.86 -3.93 -12.82
N ARG A 148 22.40 -5.02 -12.20
CA ARG A 148 23.27 -6.01 -11.54
C ARG A 148 23.39 -7.26 -12.40
N THR A 149 24.37 -8.11 -12.11
CA THR A 149 24.56 -9.38 -12.83
C THR A 149 23.32 -10.28 -12.76
N SER A 150 22.57 -10.26 -11.65
CA SER A 150 21.30 -10.99 -11.51
C SER A 150 20.17 -10.42 -12.39
N SER A 151 20.28 -9.18 -12.86
CA SER A 151 19.34 -8.58 -13.81
C SER A 151 19.62 -9.01 -15.26
N ALA A 152 20.82 -9.53 -15.56
CA ALA A 152 21.22 -9.91 -16.91
C ALA A 152 20.45 -11.13 -17.48
N VAL A 153 19.68 -11.83 -16.64
CA VAL A 153 18.80 -12.94 -17.04
C VAL A 153 17.36 -12.50 -17.28
N ILE A 154 17.05 -11.20 -17.14
CA ILE A 154 15.70 -10.65 -17.31
C ILE A 154 15.67 -9.84 -18.61
N ASP A 155 14.79 -10.22 -19.54
CA ASP A 155 14.61 -9.51 -20.80
C ASP A 155 13.88 -8.19 -20.62
N ASP A 156 14.44 -7.13 -21.19
CA ASP A 156 13.78 -5.84 -21.34
C ASP A 156 13.01 -5.79 -22.66
N LEU A 157 11.68 -5.72 -22.58
CA LEU A 157 10.81 -5.61 -23.75
C LEU A 157 10.47 -4.14 -24.04
N THR A 158 10.54 -3.78 -25.32
CA THR A 158 10.13 -2.46 -25.83
C THR A 158 9.16 -2.64 -26.99
N PHE A 159 8.13 -1.79 -27.04
CA PHE A 159 7.10 -1.85 -28.07
C PHE A 159 7.00 -0.54 -28.85
N GLU A 160 6.79 -0.66 -30.15
CA GLU A 160 6.38 0.46 -30.99
C GLU A 160 4.88 0.70 -30.86
N ARG A 161 4.51 1.99 -30.94
CA ARG A 161 3.12 2.44 -30.88
C ARG A 161 2.35 1.86 -32.07
N GLN A 162 1.24 1.19 -31.80
CA GLN A 162 0.38 0.65 -32.86
C GLN A 162 -0.38 1.78 -33.57
N ALA A 163 -0.58 1.63 -34.88
CA ALA A 163 -1.27 2.63 -35.70
C ALA A 163 -2.74 2.85 -35.28
N ASP A 164 -3.38 1.83 -34.73
CA ASP A 164 -4.77 1.84 -34.25
C ASP A 164 -4.88 2.17 -32.75
N ALA A 165 -3.79 2.56 -32.10
CA ALA A 165 -3.75 2.85 -30.67
C ALA A 165 -4.65 4.04 -30.29
N ARG A 166 -5.64 3.79 -29.42
CA ARG A 166 -6.66 4.78 -29.00
C ARG A 166 -6.35 5.50 -27.68
N GLY A 167 -5.13 5.35 -27.17
CA GLY A 167 -4.64 6.02 -25.98
C GLY A 167 -4.45 7.52 -26.19
N LEU A 168 -4.11 8.23 -25.12
CA LEU A 168 -3.91 9.68 -25.18
C LEU A 168 -2.64 10.05 -25.96
N ASP A 169 -2.64 11.25 -26.50
CA ASP A 169 -1.43 11.88 -27.05
C ASP A 169 -0.59 12.54 -25.94
N GLU A 170 0.64 12.90 -26.30
CA GLU A 170 1.61 13.47 -25.35
C GLU A 170 1.17 14.84 -24.81
N LYS A 171 0.46 15.64 -25.62
CA LYS A 171 -0.01 16.97 -25.21
C LYS A 171 -1.04 16.85 -24.10
N LYS A 172 -2.05 15.99 -24.27
CA LYS A 172 -3.09 15.77 -23.26
C LYS A 172 -2.51 15.15 -21.99
N ILE A 173 -1.54 14.24 -22.13
CA ILE A 173 -0.78 13.70 -20.99
C ILE A 173 -0.06 14.82 -20.22
N ALA A 174 0.61 15.75 -20.93
CA ALA A 174 1.33 16.84 -20.30
C ALA A 174 0.41 17.83 -19.58
N GLU A 175 -0.79 18.09 -20.12
CA GLU A 175 -1.84 18.87 -19.46
C GLU A 175 -2.30 18.17 -18.17
N LEU A 176 -2.69 16.90 -18.24
CA LEU A 176 -3.17 16.14 -17.08
C LEU A 176 -2.11 15.98 -15.98
N ARG A 177 -0.83 15.84 -16.33
CA ARG A 177 0.28 15.77 -15.35
C ARG A 177 0.42 17.02 -14.48
N ARG A 178 -0.14 18.16 -14.90
CA ARG A 178 -0.17 19.40 -14.08
C ARG A 178 -1.24 19.36 -13.00
N GLU A 179 -2.26 18.52 -13.17
CA GLU A 179 -3.45 18.49 -12.32
C GLU A 179 -3.51 17.22 -11.44
N ILE A 180 -2.98 16.09 -11.94
CA ILE A 180 -2.96 14.80 -11.25
C ILE A 180 -1.60 14.10 -11.38
N PRO A 181 -1.21 13.20 -10.45
CA PRO A 181 0.08 12.50 -10.50
C PRO A 181 0.10 11.37 -11.55
N LEU A 182 -0.15 11.73 -12.81
CA LEU A 182 -0.27 10.80 -13.93
C LEU A 182 1.10 10.23 -14.31
N MET A 183 1.18 8.90 -14.35
CA MET A 183 2.39 8.12 -14.68
C MET A 183 3.59 8.42 -13.79
N ASP A 184 3.33 8.71 -12.51
CA ASP A 184 4.35 8.93 -11.50
C ASP A 184 4.07 8.13 -10.21
N TYR A 185 5.13 7.89 -9.44
CA TYR A 185 5.08 7.31 -8.11
C TYR A 185 6.27 7.84 -7.31
N LYS A 186 5.99 8.41 -6.14
CA LYS A 186 6.97 9.09 -5.29
C LYS A 186 7.73 8.17 -4.33
N GLY A 187 7.33 6.90 -4.23
CA GLY A 187 7.91 5.93 -3.31
C GLY A 187 7.46 6.13 -1.86
N MET A 188 7.86 5.19 -1.01
CA MET A 188 7.49 5.16 0.41
C MET A 188 8.15 6.28 1.24
N MET A 189 9.39 6.67 0.92
CA MET A 189 10.22 7.54 1.77
C MET A 189 9.61 8.92 2.00
N ILE A 190 8.76 9.41 1.09
CA ILE A 190 8.09 10.71 1.27
C ILE A 190 7.02 10.70 2.37
N HIS A 191 6.66 9.52 2.89
CA HIS A 191 5.63 9.33 3.91
C HIS A 191 6.22 8.94 5.26
N VAL A 192 7.53 8.69 5.34
CA VAL A 192 8.22 8.29 6.56
C VAL A 192 8.76 9.54 7.27
N LYS A 193 8.55 9.65 8.60
CA LYS A 193 8.93 10.85 9.37
C LYS A 193 10.40 10.77 9.80
N ASP A 194 10.98 11.93 10.10
CA ASP A 194 12.34 12.02 10.64
C ASP A 194 12.47 11.20 11.93
N GLY A 195 13.53 10.40 12.03
CA GLY A 195 13.78 9.51 13.16
C GLY A 195 13.19 8.10 13.02
N HIS A 196 12.38 7.84 11.99
CA HIS A 196 11.93 6.49 11.64
C HIS A 196 12.95 5.77 10.75
N VAL A 197 12.93 4.44 10.80
CA VAL A 197 13.91 3.60 10.10
C VAL A 197 13.26 2.88 8.91
N ILE A 198 13.98 2.84 7.80
CA ILE A 198 13.63 2.01 6.64
C ILE A 198 14.66 0.90 6.51
N VAL A 199 14.18 -0.33 6.37
CA VAL A 199 15.04 -1.51 6.16
C VAL A 199 14.60 -2.23 4.88
N ASP A 200 15.57 -2.63 4.06
CA ASP A 200 15.37 -3.46 2.88
C ASP A 200 15.84 -4.87 3.18
N ASP A 201 15.07 -5.87 2.71
CA ASP A 201 15.33 -7.30 2.88
C ASP A 201 15.72 -7.69 4.31
N PHE A 202 14.94 -7.25 5.30
CA PHE A 202 15.33 -7.57 6.66
C PHE A 202 15.34 -9.08 6.90
N ASN A 203 16.28 -9.49 7.74
CA ASN A 203 16.40 -10.86 8.19
C ASN A 203 15.88 -11.06 9.62
N HIS A 204 15.91 -12.30 10.09
CA HIS A 204 15.42 -12.67 11.41
C HIS A 204 16.15 -11.95 12.56
N TYR A 205 17.48 -11.84 12.49
CA TYR A 205 18.28 -11.17 13.51
C TYR A 205 17.94 -9.67 13.61
N GLU A 206 17.84 -9.00 12.47
CA GLU A 206 17.42 -7.59 12.44
C GLU A 206 16.00 -7.42 12.97
N THR A 207 15.09 -8.34 12.64
CA THR A 207 13.71 -8.32 13.15
C THR A 207 13.67 -8.35 14.67
N GLU A 208 14.34 -9.32 15.30
CA GLU A 208 14.39 -9.42 16.76
C GLU A 208 15.01 -8.15 17.37
N ARG A 209 16.11 -7.66 16.78
CA ARG A 209 16.80 -6.47 17.29
C ARG A 209 15.95 -5.22 17.18
N LEU A 210 15.19 -5.06 16.10
CA LEU A 210 14.27 -3.93 15.91
C LEU A 210 13.10 -4.01 16.89
N ILE A 211 12.55 -5.20 17.14
CA ILE A 211 11.50 -5.40 18.15
C ILE A 211 12.01 -5.02 19.55
N GLU A 212 13.20 -5.49 19.95
CA GLU A 212 13.81 -5.14 21.23
C GLU A 212 14.09 -3.64 21.36
N THR A 213 14.60 -3.01 20.30
CA THR A 213 15.05 -1.62 20.31
C THR A 213 13.87 -0.65 20.32
N PHE A 214 12.88 -0.89 19.47
CA PHE A 214 11.76 0.03 19.28
C PHE A 214 10.55 -0.29 20.18
N GLN A 215 10.50 -1.50 20.74
CA GLN A 215 9.41 -2.00 21.59
C GLN A 215 8.02 -1.64 21.02
N PRO A 216 7.69 -2.11 19.79
CA PRO A 216 6.44 -1.74 19.15
C PRO A 216 5.24 -2.35 19.89
N ASP A 217 4.10 -1.69 19.82
CA ASP A 217 2.82 -2.22 20.30
C ASP A 217 2.19 -3.19 19.29
N LEU A 218 2.62 -3.15 18.03
CA LEU A 218 2.14 -4.01 16.96
C LEU A 218 3.26 -4.28 15.94
N PHE A 219 3.39 -5.53 15.54
CA PHE A 219 4.25 -5.95 14.44
C PHE A 219 3.41 -6.44 13.25
N CYS A 220 3.62 -5.87 12.07
CA CYS A 220 2.88 -6.22 10.86
C CYS A 220 3.82 -6.84 9.83
N SER A 221 3.68 -8.14 9.57
CA SER A 221 4.50 -8.84 8.57
C SER A 221 3.74 -9.99 7.89
N GLY A 222 4.44 -11.07 7.51
CA GLY A 222 3.90 -12.31 6.98
C GLY A 222 3.87 -13.45 8.00
N ILE A 223 3.43 -14.63 7.54
CA ILE A 223 3.25 -15.82 8.38
C ILE A 223 4.53 -16.28 9.09
N LYS A 224 5.70 -16.08 8.46
CA LYS A 224 7.00 -16.53 8.97
C LYS A 224 7.43 -15.75 10.22
N ASP A 225 7.13 -14.46 10.25
CA ASP A 225 7.56 -13.57 11.32
C ASP A 225 6.50 -13.42 12.43
N LYS A 226 5.23 -13.70 12.11
CA LYS A 226 4.09 -13.54 13.02
C LYS A 226 4.36 -14.16 14.39
N TYR A 227 4.68 -15.45 14.40
CA TYR A 227 4.82 -16.19 15.65
C TYR A 227 6.12 -15.88 16.38
N VAL A 228 7.14 -15.35 15.69
CA VAL A 228 8.35 -14.83 16.34
C VAL A 228 7.97 -13.62 17.18
N ALA A 229 7.33 -12.61 16.59
CA ALA A 229 6.90 -11.41 17.30
C ALA A 229 5.94 -11.74 18.47
N GLU A 230 4.95 -12.62 18.25
CA GLU A 230 4.02 -13.03 19.31
C GLU A 230 4.73 -13.76 20.47
N LYS A 231 5.76 -14.56 20.18
CA LYS A 231 6.59 -15.21 21.24
C LYS A 231 7.50 -14.24 21.97
N MET A 232 7.86 -13.12 21.35
CA MET A 232 8.51 -11.98 21.99
C MET A 232 7.53 -11.11 22.80
N GLY A 233 6.24 -11.46 22.83
CA GLY A 233 5.21 -10.72 23.57
C GLY A 233 4.63 -9.51 22.83
N VAL A 234 4.90 -9.39 21.53
CA VAL A 234 4.36 -8.31 20.69
C VAL A 234 3.20 -8.83 19.85
N PRO A 235 2.02 -8.20 19.90
CA PRO A 235 0.92 -8.53 19.01
C PRO A 235 1.33 -8.46 17.53
N SER A 236 0.94 -9.45 16.72
CA SER A 236 1.28 -9.48 15.31
C SER A 236 0.09 -9.70 14.39
N ARG A 237 0.02 -8.90 13.32
CA ARG A 237 -0.98 -9.04 12.24
C ARG A 237 -0.33 -9.31 10.88
N GLN A 238 -0.88 -10.28 10.16
CA GLN A 238 -0.40 -10.61 8.81
C GLN A 238 -1.00 -9.64 7.80
N ILE A 239 -0.15 -8.84 7.15
CA ILE A 239 -0.60 -7.93 6.08
C ILE A 239 -0.53 -8.57 4.69
N HIS A 240 -0.14 -9.85 4.61
CA HIS A 240 -0.17 -10.66 3.39
C HIS A 240 -1.52 -11.39 3.21
N SER A 241 -1.89 -12.18 4.21
CA SER A 241 -3.09 -13.02 4.25
C SER A 241 -4.26 -12.36 4.98
N TYR A 242 -4.05 -11.19 5.59
CA TYR A 242 -5.00 -10.51 6.47
C TYR A 242 -5.39 -11.34 7.70
N ASP A 243 -4.55 -12.30 8.10
CA ASP A 243 -4.89 -13.36 9.06
C ASP A 243 -6.27 -13.98 8.75
N TYR A 244 -6.53 -14.24 7.46
CA TYR A 244 -7.77 -14.82 6.95
C TYR A 244 -9.02 -13.94 7.14
N SER A 245 -8.82 -12.66 7.45
CA SER A 245 -9.85 -11.62 7.45
C SER A 245 -9.93 -10.91 6.09
N GLY A 246 -10.52 -9.73 6.08
CA GLY A 246 -10.61 -8.83 4.94
C GLY A 246 -12.05 -8.64 4.45
N PRO A 247 -12.23 -7.81 3.41
CA PRO A 247 -11.20 -7.02 2.73
C PRO A 247 -10.63 -5.92 3.63
N TYR A 248 -9.40 -5.45 3.35
CA TYR A 248 -8.80 -4.25 3.97
C TYR A 248 -8.76 -3.03 3.02
N ALA A 249 -9.24 -3.20 1.78
CA ALA A 249 -9.36 -2.11 0.82
C ALA A 249 -10.72 -1.41 0.90
N GLY A 250 -10.74 -0.13 0.54
CA GLY A 250 -11.91 0.73 0.54
C GLY A 250 -12.34 1.17 1.95
N PHE A 251 -13.49 1.85 2.00
CA PHE A 251 -14.05 2.37 3.24
C PHE A 251 -14.46 1.26 4.22
N GLU A 252 -15.09 0.18 3.74
CA GLU A 252 -15.41 -0.98 4.60
C GLU A 252 -14.14 -1.67 5.08
N GLY A 253 -13.13 -1.77 4.21
CA GLY A 253 -11.87 -2.39 4.57
C GLY A 253 -11.11 -1.66 5.67
N PHE A 254 -11.26 -0.33 5.78
CA PHE A 254 -10.76 0.43 6.93
C PHE A 254 -11.37 -0.08 8.24
N ILE A 255 -12.68 -0.34 8.27
CA ILE A 255 -13.40 -0.76 9.49
C ILE A 255 -12.90 -2.14 9.93
N ASN A 256 -12.80 -3.09 8.98
CA ASN A 256 -12.29 -4.43 9.24
C ASN A 256 -10.84 -4.38 9.76
N PHE A 257 -9.99 -3.61 9.09
CA PHE A 257 -8.60 -3.44 9.50
C PHE A 257 -8.48 -2.89 10.92
N ALA A 258 -9.19 -1.81 11.24
CA ALA A 258 -9.12 -1.17 12.55
C ALA A 258 -9.63 -2.09 13.67
N GLY A 259 -10.70 -2.85 13.41
CA GLY A 259 -11.20 -3.86 14.34
C GLY A 259 -10.20 -4.99 14.59
N ASP A 260 -9.54 -5.46 13.53
CA ASP A 260 -8.54 -6.51 13.63
C ASP A 260 -7.27 -6.07 14.38
N LEU A 261 -6.86 -4.81 14.21
CA LEU A 261 -5.76 -4.23 14.99
C LEU A 261 -6.13 -4.12 16.46
N ASP A 262 -7.31 -3.57 16.76
CA ASP A 262 -7.80 -3.42 18.11
C ASP A 262 -7.88 -4.76 18.84
N MET A 263 -8.45 -5.77 18.20
CA MET A 263 -8.53 -7.12 18.73
C MET A 263 -7.15 -7.70 19.05
N ALA A 264 -6.16 -7.50 18.17
CA ALA A 264 -4.81 -8.02 18.40
C ALA A 264 -4.11 -7.31 19.56
N ILE A 265 -4.14 -5.97 19.59
CA ILE A 265 -3.42 -5.18 20.59
C ILE A 265 -4.08 -5.27 21.96
N ASN A 266 -5.40 -5.19 22.02
CA ASN A 266 -6.16 -5.11 23.27
C ASN A 266 -6.66 -6.47 23.77
N SER A 267 -6.17 -7.59 23.22
CA SER A 267 -6.50 -8.93 23.69
C SER A 267 -6.08 -9.11 25.16
N PRO A 268 -6.95 -9.67 26.04
CA PRO A 268 -6.59 -9.93 27.42
C PRO A 268 -5.51 -11.01 27.56
N THR A 269 -5.30 -11.85 26.53
CA THR A 269 -4.32 -12.95 26.54
C THR A 269 -2.91 -12.47 26.89
N TRP A 270 -2.51 -11.27 26.46
CA TRP A 270 -1.18 -10.71 26.73
C TRP A 270 -0.90 -10.55 28.23
N LYS A 271 -1.93 -10.28 29.04
CA LYS A 271 -1.81 -10.15 30.51
C LYS A 271 -1.55 -11.49 31.21
N PHE A 272 -1.77 -12.61 30.52
CA PHE A 272 -1.61 -13.96 31.05
C PHE A 272 -0.35 -14.67 30.52
N ALA A 273 0.54 -13.96 29.82
CA ALA A 273 1.78 -14.53 29.30
C ALA A 273 2.75 -14.95 30.42
N VAL A 274 2.78 -14.18 31.53
CA VAL A 274 3.61 -14.50 32.70
C VAL A 274 2.74 -15.22 33.73
N PRO A 275 3.08 -16.46 34.10
CA PRO A 275 2.30 -17.20 35.09
C PRO A 275 2.42 -16.55 36.48
N PRO A 276 1.40 -16.68 37.35
CA PRO A 276 1.34 -15.98 38.63
C PRO A 276 2.51 -16.30 39.58
N TRP A 277 3.10 -17.51 39.50
CA TRP A 277 4.25 -17.88 40.34
C TRP A 277 5.60 -17.30 39.86
N LYS A 278 5.63 -16.60 38.72
CA LYS A 278 6.80 -15.86 38.23
C LYS A 278 6.62 -14.33 38.32
N GLN A 279 5.46 -13.85 38.75
CA GLN A 279 5.26 -12.43 39.00
C GLN A 279 6.01 -12.09 40.30
N GLU A 280 6.98 -11.18 40.23
CA GLU A 280 7.63 -10.65 41.44
C GLU A 280 6.53 -10.04 42.34
N GLN A 281 6.53 -10.43 43.62
CA GLN A 281 5.57 -9.93 44.63
C GLN A 281 5.73 -8.43 44.86
#